data_AF-A0A1H0IWE5-F1
#
_entry.id   AF-A0A1H0IWE5-F1
#
_cell.length_a   1.000
_cell.length_b   1.000
_cell.length_c   1.000
_cell.angle_alpha   90.00
_cell.angle_beta   90.00
_cell.angle_gamma   90.00
#
_symmetry.space_group_name_H-M   'P 1'
#
loop_
_entity.id
_entity.type
_entity.pdbx_description
1 polymer ?
#
loop_
_entity_poly.entity_id
_entity_poly.type
_entity_poly.pdbx_seq_one_letter_code
_entity_poly.pdbx_strand_id
1 'polypeptide(L)'
;MSMFVALDPNGQLITIENAIRGLACNCTCACCGEPVVARKGLIREHHFSHHSNKESCFIQRESLLHLYAKQVIRNKLGLQLPPMPGTCSESEDQTSWWDFEGVDEEVPQPGFQPDLVAHLRDGSQLFIEIAVTSFIDEEKLERIKTVGINTVEIDLSELLFNKQPVPSEEVAAHILKQTHNKSWIYPEPPRQPLPYAMDWQSILAKPLVAKPQAKCLEHRFTIMGMWVSARELPTGSIAVRSWSFNPQITELLKSWRNELGGEYNPKFKNWIYYPRSREEVLNRLKQLDEAP
;
A
#
# COMPACT_ATOMS: atom_id res chain seq x y z
N MET A 1 32.37 12.43 9.27
CA MET A 1 31.37 11.36 9.48
C MET A 1 31.44 10.39 8.32
N SER A 2 31.28 9.09 8.58
CA SER A 2 31.31 8.06 7.54
C SER A 2 29.94 7.94 6.87
N MET A 3 29.91 7.77 5.55
CA MET A 3 28.68 7.56 4.78
C MET A 3 28.43 6.05 4.67
N PHE A 4 27.24 5.58 5.04
CA PHE A 4 26.92 4.15 5.05
C PHE A 4 25.88 3.75 4.00
N VAL A 5 25.30 4.73 3.32
CA VAL A 5 24.24 4.56 2.32
C VAL A 5 24.61 5.32 1.05
N ALA A 6 24.33 4.73 -0.10
CA ALA A 6 24.52 5.33 -1.42
C ALA A 6 23.37 4.92 -2.35
N LEU A 7 23.35 5.44 -3.57
CA LEU A 7 22.47 4.96 -4.64
C LEU A 7 23.22 3.96 -5.51
N ASP A 8 22.57 2.86 -5.87
CA ASP A 8 23.05 1.89 -6.84
C ASP A 8 22.86 2.42 -8.29
N PRO A 9 23.32 1.68 -9.32
CA PRO A 9 23.14 2.08 -10.72
C PRO A 9 21.68 2.22 -11.18
N ASN A 10 20.73 1.64 -10.45
CA ASN A 10 19.30 1.75 -10.73
C ASN A 10 18.64 2.91 -9.96
N GLY A 11 19.43 3.72 -9.25
CA GLY A 11 18.94 4.80 -8.40
C GLY A 11 18.30 4.30 -7.09
N GLN A 12 18.60 3.08 -6.65
CA GLN A 12 18.06 2.50 -5.42
C GLN A 12 19.04 2.67 -4.26
N LEU A 13 18.53 3.03 -3.08
CA LEU A 13 19.31 3.08 -1.86
C LEU A 13 19.89 1.71 -1.53
N ILE A 14 21.20 1.68 -1.27
CA ILE A 14 21.96 0.50 -0.89
C ILE A 14 22.85 0.81 0.31
N THR A 15 22.95 -0.14 1.25
CA THR A 15 23.88 -0.06 2.38
C THR A 15 25.28 -0.50 1.97
N ILE A 16 26.29 -0.02 2.69
CA ILE A 16 27.68 -0.41 2.44
C ILE A 16 27.91 -1.92 2.61
N GLU A 17 27.14 -2.57 3.47
CA GLU A 17 27.20 -4.02 3.71
C GLU A 17 26.83 -4.79 2.44
N ASN A 18 25.82 -4.32 1.71
CA ASN A 18 25.33 -4.94 0.48
C ASN A 18 26.10 -4.49 -0.78
N ALA A 19 26.87 -3.40 -0.72
CA ALA A 19 27.63 -2.91 -1.86
C ALA A 19 28.86 -3.78 -2.19
N ILE A 20 29.12 -3.92 -3.50
CA ILE A 20 30.36 -4.52 -4.01
C ILE A 20 31.55 -3.63 -3.63
N ARG A 21 32.68 -4.22 -3.25
CA ARG A 21 33.87 -3.45 -2.84
C ARG A 21 34.42 -2.58 -3.98
N GLY A 22 34.89 -1.38 -3.63
CA GLY A 22 35.63 -0.49 -4.51
C GLY A 22 34.72 0.32 -5.43
N LEU A 23 35.25 0.69 -6.61
CA LEU A 23 34.50 1.39 -7.65
C LEU A 23 33.56 0.47 -8.43
N ALA A 24 33.74 -0.85 -8.31
CA ALA A 24 32.91 -1.83 -9.01
C ALA A 24 31.43 -1.82 -8.58
N CYS A 25 31.08 -1.15 -7.47
CA CYS A 25 29.68 -0.95 -7.10
C CYS A 25 28.94 0.02 -8.04
N ASN A 26 29.65 0.90 -8.76
CA ASN A 26 29.07 1.98 -9.56
C ASN A 26 28.03 2.81 -8.79
N CYS A 27 28.23 2.98 -7.48
CA CYS A 27 27.31 3.75 -6.64
C CYS A 27 27.56 5.26 -6.74
N THR A 28 26.53 6.04 -6.48
CA THR A 28 26.59 7.51 -6.38
C THR A 28 26.10 8.00 -5.02
N CYS A 29 26.56 9.18 -4.62
CA CYS A 29 26.14 9.83 -3.38
C CYS A 29 24.69 10.34 -3.52
N ALA A 30 23.80 9.95 -2.60
CA ALA A 30 22.40 10.39 -2.63
C ALA A 30 22.21 11.90 -2.38
N CYS A 31 23.23 12.60 -1.87
CA CYS A 31 23.17 14.05 -1.62
C CYS A 31 23.71 14.90 -2.77
N CYS A 32 24.86 14.54 -3.34
CA CYS A 32 25.54 15.36 -4.35
C CYS A 32 25.61 14.70 -5.74
N GLY A 33 25.21 13.45 -5.88
CA GLY A 33 25.27 12.69 -7.14
C GLY A 33 26.68 12.24 -7.57
N GLU A 34 27.74 12.63 -6.86
CA GLU A 34 29.11 12.22 -7.22
C GLU A 34 29.32 10.70 -7.04
N PRO A 35 30.15 10.06 -7.89
CA PRO A 35 30.52 8.65 -7.72
C PRO A 35 31.20 8.40 -6.37
N VAL A 36 30.84 7.29 -5.72
CA VAL A 36 31.42 6.86 -4.44
C VAL A 36 32.12 5.52 -4.55
N VAL A 37 33.12 5.32 -3.70
CA VAL A 37 33.90 4.09 -3.57
C VAL A 37 33.44 3.36 -2.31
N ALA A 38 33.05 2.10 -2.43
CA ALA A 38 32.74 1.25 -1.30
C ALA A 38 34.02 0.74 -0.61
N ARG A 39 34.45 1.42 0.47
CA ARG A 39 35.64 1.05 1.22
C ARG A 39 35.29 -0.02 2.25
N LYS A 40 35.63 -1.27 1.92
CA LYS A 40 35.44 -2.44 2.78
C LYS A 40 36.81 -3.03 3.12
N GLY A 41 37.06 -3.26 4.41
CA GLY A 41 38.33 -3.76 4.93
C GLY A 41 38.20 -4.35 6.32
N LEU A 42 39.28 -4.94 6.84
CA LEU A 42 39.29 -5.60 8.16
C LEU A 42 39.63 -4.64 9.32
N ILE A 43 40.19 -3.47 9.02
CA ILE A 43 40.75 -2.55 10.02
C ILE A 43 39.78 -1.41 10.36
N ARG A 44 39.10 -0.86 9.34
CA ARG A 44 38.20 0.29 9.49
C ARG A 44 36.76 -0.16 9.20
N GLU A 45 35.80 0.49 9.85
CA GLU A 45 34.39 0.33 9.54
C GLU A 45 34.13 0.57 8.05
N HIS A 46 33.25 -0.25 7.48
CA HIS A 46 32.93 -0.16 6.06
C HIS A 46 32.16 1.12 5.82
N HIS A 47 32.56 1.89 4.80
CA HIS A 47 31.88 3.14 4.45
C HIS A 47 32.03 3.45 2.95
N PHE A 48 31.19 4.35 2.47
CA PHE A 48 31.35 5.03 1.20
C PHE A 48 32.23 6.27 1.37
N SER A 49 33.07 6.53 0.36
CA SER A 49 33.85 7.76 0.24
C SER A 49 33.74 8.29 -1.17
N HIS A 50 33.64 9.60 -1.38
CA HIS A 50 33.67 10.18 -2.73
C HIS A 50 34.93 9.78 -3.48
N HIS A 51 34.78 9.40 -4.74
CA HIS A 51 35.90 9.07 -5.61
C HIS A 51 36.82 10.29 -5.83
N SER A 52 36.24 11.50 -5.84
CA SER A 52 36.94 12.79 -5.93
C SER A 52 37.82 13.11 -4.70
N ASN A 53 37.80 12.27 -3.66
CA ASN A 53 38.41 12.53 -2.34
C ASN A 53 37.89 13.80 -1.65
N LYS A 54 36.75 14.33 -2.09
CA LYS A 54 35.98 15.35 -1.38
C LYS A 54 35.56 14.83 0.01
N GLU A 55 35.37 15.76 0.94
CA GLU A 55 34.79 15.47 2.25
C GLU A 55 33.48 14.68 2.14
N SER A 56 33.25 13.77 3.08
CA SER A 56 32.03 12.95 3.11
C SER A 56 30.80 13.84 3.26
N CYS A 57 29.82 13.66 2.38
CA CYS A 57 28.54 14.35 2.50
C CYS A 57 27.82 13.83 3.73
N PHE A 58 27.15 14.76 4.43
CA PHE A 58 26.23 14.43 5.49
C PHE A 58 24.82 14.35 4.91
N ILE A 59 24.23 13.16 4.95
CA ILE A 59 22.85 12.94 4.50
C ILE A 59 21.99 12.90 5.75
N GLN A 60 21.01 13.80 5.84
CA GLN A 60 20.07 13.80 6.95
C GLN A 60 19.21 12.54 6.89
N ARG A 61 18.93 11.96 8.05
CA ARG A 61 18.09 10.76 8.16
C ARG A 61 16.69 10.99 7.61
N GLU A 62 16.16 12.20 7.78
CA GLU A 62 14.92 12.64 7.16
C GLU A 62 14.92 12.47 5.64
N SER A 63 15.93 13.00 4.95
CA SER A 63 16.05 12.86 3.50
C SER A 63 16.19 11.39 3.08
N LEU A 64 16.90 10.56 3.86
CA LEU A 64 17.01 9.12 3.61
C LEU A 64 15.65 8.41 3.76
N LEU A 65 14.86 8.75 4.77
CA LEU A 65 13.53 8.17 4.97
C LEU A 65 12.59 8.53 3.82
N HIS A 66 12.62 9.79 3.38
CA HIS A 66 11.80 10.27 2.27
C HIS A 66 12.14 9.55 0.96
N LEU A 67 13.43 9.50 0.61
CA LEU A 67 13.92 8.77 -0.56
C LEU A 67 13.59 7.27 -0.50
N TYR A 68 13.77 6.66 0.67
CA TYR A 68 13.50 5.23 0.83
C TYR A 68 12.02 4.90 0.73
N ALA A 69 11.14 5.74 1.30
CA ALA A 69 9.71 5.55 1.20
C ALA A 69 9.20 5.65 -0.24
N LYS A 70 9.66 6.65 -1.01
CA LYS A 70 9.40 6.76 -2.44
C LYS A 70 9.78 5.48 -3.20
N GLN A 71 11.03 5.04 -3.00
CA GLN A 71 11.54 3.82 -3.62
C GLN A 71 10.74 2.57 -3.24
N VAL A 72 10.43 2.38 -1.96
CA VAL A 72 9.72 1.19 -1.46
C VAL A 72 8.33 1.11 -2.06
N ILE A 73 7.59 2.21 -2.06
CA ILE A 73 6.22 2.27 -2.60
C ILE A 73 6.23 2.04 -4.10
N ARG A 74 7.15 2.70 -4.84
CA ARG A 74 7.32 2.50 -6.28
C ARG A 74 7.65 1.06 -6.64
N ASN A 75 8.53 0.41 -5.88
CA ASN A 75 8.96 -0.95 -6.17
C ASN A 75 7.91 -2.00 -5.81
N LYS A 76 7.12 -1.78 -4.76
CA LYS A 76 6.14 -2.76 -4.28
C LYS A 76 4.75 -2.58 -4.86
N LEU A 77 4.46 -1.42 -5.46
CA LEU A 77 3.20 -1.12 -6.14
C LEU A 77 1.97 -1.43 -5.27
N GLY A 78 2.07 -1.12 -3.98
CA GLY A 78 0.93 -1.22 -3.09
C GLY A 78 1.21 -0.73 -1.69
N LEU A 79 0.13 -0.49 -0.93
CA LEU A 79 0.17 0.12 0.39
C LEU A 79 -1.03 -0.33 1.22
N GLN A 80 -0.81 -0.71 2.48
CA GLN A 80 -1.88 -0.90 3.46
C GLN A 80 -2.35 0.48 3.92
N LEU A 81 -3.63 0.79 3.72
CA LEU A 81 -4.24 2.05 4.09
C LEU A 81 -5.33 1.87 5.16
N PRO A 82 -5.55 2.87 6.02
CA PRO A 82 -6.72 2.90 6.90
C PRO A 82 -8.01 2.91 6.08
N PRO A 83 -9.16 2.61 6.70
CA PRO A 83 -10.45 2.65 6.02
C PRO A 83 -10.68 4.02 5.36
N MET A 84 -11.09 3.99 4.11
CA MET A 84 -11.48 5.19 3.38
C MET A 84 -12.67 5.86 4.10
N PRO A 85 -12.58 7.16 4.43
CA PRO A 85 -13.69 7.93 4.97
C PRO A 85 -15.01 7.70 4.24
N GLY A 86 -16.09 7.49 4.99
CA GLY A 86 -17.42 7.25 4.44
C GLY A 86 -17.69 5.80 3.99
N THR A 87 -16.73 4.88 4.18
CA THR A 87 -16.93 3.44 3.95
C THR A 87 -17.18 2.74 5.29
N CYS A 88 -18.41 2.30 5.54
CA CYS A 88 -18.71 1.46 6.71
C CYS A 88 -18.44 -0.02 6.39
N SER A 89 -17.48 -0.62 7.10
CA SER A 89 -17.25 -2.07 7.12
C SER A 89 -17.60 -2.60 8.51
N GLU A 90 -18.33 -3.72 8.60
CA GLU A 90 -18.69 -4.38 9.89
C GLU A 90 -17.57 -5.29 10.44
N SER A 91 -16.35 -5.18 9.90
CA SER A 91 -15.17 -5.95 10.30
C SER A 91 -14.41 -5.24 11.43
N GLU A 92 -13.82 -6.02 12.36
CA GLU A 92 -12.91 -5.51 13.40
C GLU A 92 -11.62 -4.92 12.81
N ASP A 93 -11.11 -5.48 11.71
CA ASP A 93 -10.02 -4.88 10.93
C ASP A 93 -10.60 -4.12 9.73
N GLN A 94 -10.45 -2.80 9.76
CA GLN A 94 -10.98 -1.88 8.75
C GLN A 94 -9.92 -1.46 7.73
N THR A 95 -8.70 -1.97 7.84
CA THR A 95 -7.59 -1.60 6.96
C THR A 95 -7.66 -2.40 5.66
N SER A 96 -7.17 -1.86 4.55
CA SER A 96 -7.17 -2.54 3.25
C SER A 96 -5.87 -2.34 2.52
N TRP A 97 -5.38 -3.38 1.86
CA TRP A 97 -4.25 -3.30 0.93
C TRP A 97 -4.72 -2.71 -0.40
N TRP A 98 -4.06 -1.65 -0.85
CA TRP A 98 -4.31 -0.98 -2.13
C TRP A 98 -3.20 -1.34 -3.11
N ASP A 99 -3.55 -1.99 -4.22
CA ASP A 99 -2.62 -2.30 -5.32
C ASP A 99 -2.57 -1.15 -6.34
N PHE A 100 -1.37 -0.87 -6.84
CA PHE A 100 -1.10 0.15 -7.85
C PHE A 100 -0.69 -0.53 -9.17
N GLU A 101 -1.11 0.02 -10.31
CA GLU A 101 -0.62 -0.40 -11.63
C GLU A 101 0.74 0.22 -11.95
N GLY A 102 0.99 1.41 -11.41
CA GLY A 102 2.22 2.15 -11.54
C GLY A 102 2.28 3.26 -10.50
N VAL A 103 3.49 3.74 -10.23
CA VAL A 103 3.74 4.85 -9.32
C VAL A 103 4.76 5.77 -9.97
N ASP A 104 4.38 7.03 -10.15
CA ASP A 104 5.29 8.08 -10.62
C ASP A 104 5.72 8.95 -9.44
N GLU A 105 7.00 9.32 -9.39
CA GLU A 105 7.56 10.18 -8.35
C GLU A 105 7.54 11.64 -8.80
N GLU A 106 7.19 12.56 -7.89
CA GLU A 106 7.34 14.00 -8.09
C GLU A 106 6.70 14.54 -9.39
N VAL A 107 5.50 14.07 -9.75
CA VAL A 107 4.78 14.55 -10.94
C VAL A 107 4.08 15.88 -10.63
N PRO A 108 4.42 16.99 -11.31
CA PRO A 108 3.74 18.27 -11.06
C PRO A 108 2.24 18.20 -11.32
N GLN A 109 1.44 18.68 -10.37
CA GLN A 109 -0.01 18.84 -10.48
C GLN A 109 -0.38 20.34 -10.49
N PRO A 110 -1.60 20.71 -10.89
CA PRO A 110 -2.06 22.08 -10.81
C PRO A 110 -1.98 22.62 -9.37
N GLY A 111 -1.02 23.50 -9.11
CA GLY A 111 -0.85 24.18 -7.83
C GLY A 111 -0.02 23.44 -6.79
N PHE A 112 0.37 22.17 -6.96
CA PHE A 112 1.28 21.49 -6.05
C PHE A 112 1.97 20.30 -6.72
N GLN A 113 2.95 19.69 -6.07
CA GLN A 113 3.65 18.51 -6.56
C GLN A 113 3.61 17.44 -5.47
N PRO A 114 2.80 16.37 -5.63
CA PRO A 114 2.80 15.26 -4.70
C PRO A 114 4.12 14.49 -4.76
N ASP A 115 4.50 13.89 -3.63
CA ASP A 115 5.66 13.03 -3.58
C ASP A 115 5.54 11.83 -4.52
N LEU A 116 4.35 11.20 -4.54
CA LEU A 116 4.03 10.09 -5.43
C LEU A 116 2.60 10.22 -5.99
N VAL A 117 2.44 9.78 -7.23
CA VAL A 117 1.15 9.55 -7.89
C VAL A 117 1.01 8.07 -8.18
N ALA A 118 0.13 7.39 -7.45
CA ALA A 118 -0.20 5.99 -7.67
C ALA A 118 -1.41 5.85 -8.60
N HIS A 119 -1.27 5.02 -9.64
CA HIS A 119 -2.33 4.75 -10.61
C HIS A 119 -3.08 3.47 -10.21
N LEU A 120 -4.41 3.56 -10.12
CA LEU A 120 -5.28 2.46 -9.70
C LEU A 120 -5.91 1.76 -10.91
N ARG A 121 -6.31 0.49 -10.74
CA ARG A 121 -6.86 -0.35 -11.82
C ARG A 121 -8.18 0.12 -12.39
N ASP A 122 -8.93 0.93 -11.63
CA ASP A 122 -10.17 1.54 -12.08
C ASP A 122 -9.94 2.82 -12.89
N GLY A 123 -8.67 3.18 -13.14
CA GLY A 123 -8.26 4.39 -13.85
C GLY A 123 -8.19 5.64 -12.97
N SER A 124 -8.50 5.52 -11.68
CA SER A 124 -8.36 6.62 -10.73
C SER A 124 -6.92 6.77 -10.23
N GLN A 125 -6.64 7.89 -9.59
CA GLN A 125 -5.33 8.20 -9.02
C GLN A 125 -5.42 8.34 -7.50
N LEU A 126 -4.31 8.04 -6.84
CA LEU A 126 -4.08 8.28 -5.42
C LEU A 126 -2.80 9.08 -5.27
N PHE A 127 -2.89 10.26 -4.66
CA PHE A 127 -1.72 11.01 -4.24
C PHE A 127 -1.23 10.51 -2.89
N ILE A 128 0.09 10.39 -2.77
CA ILE A 128 0.74 9.98 -1.53
C ILE A 128 1.78 11.03 -1.19
N GLU A 129 1.68 11.56 0.01
CA GLU A 129 2.59 12.55 0.59
C GLU A 129 3.37 11.89 1.73
N ILE A 130 4.67 12.09 1.78
CA ILE A 130 5.53 11.50 2.81
C ILE A 130 5.98 12.62 3.76
N ALA A 131 5.47 12.59 4.99
CA ALA A 131 5.83 13.52 6.04
C ALA A 131 6.91 12.94 6.96
N VAL A 132 7.90 13.76 7.32
CA VAL A 132 8.92 13.40 8.33
C VAL A 132 9.04 14.51 9.36
N THR A 133 9.41 15.72 8.94
CA THR A 133 9.37 16.92 9.80
C THR A 133 8.41 17.99 9.29
N SER A 134 7.99 17.90 8.02
CA SER A 134 6.98 18.76 7.43
C SER A 134 5.75 17.94 7.06
N PHE A 135 4.60 18.40 7.54
CA PHE A 135 3.29 17.85 7.22
C PHE A 135 2.56 18.76 6.23
N ILE A 136 1.47 18.27 5.65
CA ILE A 136 0.57 19.06 4.79
C ILE A 136 -0.02 20.21 5.61
N ASP A 137 0.20 21.43 5.14
CA ASP A 137 -0.39 22.64 5.70
C ASP A 137 -1.75 22.97 5.06
N GLU A 138 -2.42 23.98 5.61
CA GLU A 138 -3.74 24.41 5.13
C GLU A 138 -3.72 24.84 3.65
N GLU A 139 -2.63 25.49 3.19
CA GLU A 139 -2.52 25.96 1.82
C GLU A 139 -2.44 24.78 0.83
N LYS A 140 -1.64 23.77 1.16
CA LYS A 140 -1.51 22.54 0.37
C LYS A 140 -2.79 21.72 0.43
N LEU A 141 -3.45 21.64 1.59
CA LEU A 141 -4.74 20.98 1.74
C LEU A 141 -5.81 21.57 0.82
N GLU A 142 -5.93 22.90 0.74
CA GLU A 142 -6.90 23.56 -0.15
C GLU A 142 -6.60 23.30 -1.63
N ARG A 143 -5.32 23.23 -2.01
CA ARG A 143 -4.90 22.83 -3.36
C ARG A 143 -5.29 21.37 -3.66
N ILE A 144 -5.07 20.46 -2.71
CA ILE A 144 -5.47 19.05 -2.82
C ILE A 144 -6.98 18.92 -3.00
N LYS A 145 -7.78 19.63 -2.17
CA LYS A 145 -9.25 19.65 -2.26
C LYS A 145 -9.75 20.19 -3.60
N THR A 146 -9.08 21.21 -4.13
CA THR A 146 -9.42 21.80 -5.44
C THR A 146 -9.25 20.79 -6.56
N VAL A 147 -8.21 19.95 -6.49
CA VAL A 147 -7.97 18.88 -7.47
C VAL A 147 -8.96 17.71 -7.27
N GLY A 148 -9.36 17.43 -6.04
CA GLY A 148 -10.38 16.41 -5.73
C GLY A 148 -9.92 14.96 -5.94
N ILE A 149 -8.61 14.74 -5.95
CA ILE A 149 -8.01 13.40 -6.05
C ILE A 149 -7.73 12.87 -4.64
N ASN A 150 -8.04 11.59 -4.41
CA ASN A 150 -7.77 10.92 -3.14
C ASN A 150 -6.31 11.11 -2.75
N THR A 151 -6.07 11.52 -1.51
CA THR A 151 -4.74 11.85 -1.01
C THR A 151 -4.54 11.27 0.37
N VAL A 152 -3.41 10.57 0.55
CA VAL A 152 -2.96 10.04 1.83
C VAL A 152 -1.64 10.68 2.21
N GLU A 153 -1.50 11.03 3.48
CA GLU A 153 -0.22 11.38 4.08
C GLU A 153 0.30 10.20 4.89
N ILE A 154 1.59 9.89 4.73
CA ILE A 154 2.31 8.89 5.51
C ILE A 154 3.27 9.63 6.45
N ASP A 155 3.04 9.48 7.75
CA ASP A 155 3.91 10.01 8.80
C ASP A 155 5.05 9.03 9.09
N LEU A 156 6.29 9.47 8.91
CA LEU A 156 7.51 8.73 9.23
C LEU A 156 8.33 9.42 10.33
N SER A 157 7.77 10.41 11.03
CA SER A 157 8.43 11.15 12.11
C SER A 157 8.92 10.23 13.23
N GLU A 158 8.18 9.16 13.54
CA GLU A 158 8.59 8.14 14.52
C GLU A 158 9.91 7.43 14.14
N LEU A 159 10.16 7.26 12.84
CA LEU A 159 11.38 6.62 12.34
C LEU A 159 12.60 7.54 12.35
N LEU A 160 12.39 8.84 12.54
CA LEU A 160 13.47 9.84 12.62
C LEU A 160 14.36 9.61 13.84
N PHE A 161 13.77 9.25 14.98
CA PHE A 161 14.50 8.97 16.22
C PHE A 161 14.81 7.49 16.43
N ASN A 162 14.30 6.62 15.56
CA ASN A 162 14.58 5.19 15.58
C ASN A 162 16.06 4.90 15.19
N LYS A 163 16.65 3.85 15.76
CA LYS A 163 18.02 3.39 15.49
C LYS A 163 18.13 2.44 14.29
N GLN A 164 17.01 2.03 13.71
CA GLN A 164 17.01 1.08 12.61
C GLN A 164 17.73 1.65 11.37
N PRO A 165 18.55 0.86 10.66
CA PRO A 165 19.20 1.33 9.44
C PRO A 165 18.16 1.65 8.36
N VAL A 166 18.49 2.60 7.49
CA VAL A 166 17.70 2.94 6.30
C VAL A 166 18.66 2.85 5.13
N PRO A 167 18.44 1.98 4.14
CA PRO A 167 17.29 1.07 3.96
C PRO A 167 17.34 -0.18 4.87
N SER A 168 16.16 -0.69 5.28
CA SER A 168 15.98 -2.03 5.90
C SER A 168 14.61 -2.63 5.59
N GLU A 169 14.46 -3.95 5.76
CA GLU A 169 13.19 -4.65 5.53
C GLU A 169 12.11 -4.23 6.52
N GLU A 170 12.47 -3.97 7.77
CA GLU A 170 11.52 -3.56 8.80
C GLU A 170 11.01 -2.14 8.57
N VAL A 171 11.90 -1.21 8.15
CA VAL A 171 11.49 0.14 7.76
C VAL A 171 10.56 0.07 6.54
N ALA A 172 10.85 -0.79 5.56
CA ALA A 172 9.95 -1.02 4.43
C ALA A 172 8.59 -1.60 4.86
N ALA A 173 8.58 -2.56 5.79
CA ALA A 173 7.34 -3.11 6.33
C ALA A 173 6.54 -2.05 7.09
N HIS A 174 7.19 -1.17 7.84
CA HIS A 174 6.53 -0.05 8.52
C HIS A 174 5.93 0.94 7.51
N ILE A 175 6.65 1.28 6.45
CA ILE A 175 6.13 2.13 5.37
C ILE A 175 4.91 1.48 4.69
N LEU A 176 4.99 0.19 4.35
CA LEU A 176 3.99 -0.48 3.52
C LEU A 176 2.77 -0.99 4.28
N LYS A 177 2.95 -1.52 5.49
CA LYS A 177 1.93 -2.30 6.20
C LYS A 177 1.32 -1.58 7.40
N GLN A 178 2.07 -0.67 8.01
CA GLN A 178 1.58 0.05 9.19
C GLN A 178 0.50 1.05 8.78
N THR A 179 -0.60 1.07 9.51
CA THR A 179 -1.77 1.91 9.16
C THR A 179 -1.97 3.10 10.08
N HIS A 180 -1.52 3.03 11.33
CA HIS A 180 -1.66 4.14 12.28
C HIS A 180 -0.88 5.39 11.88
N ASN A 181 0.16 5.23 11.06
CA ASN A 181 1.00 6.32 10.57
C ASN A 181 0.53 6.83 9.19
N LYS A 182 -0.72 6.56 8.83
CA LYS A 182 -1.29 6.98 7.56
C LYS A 182 -2.64 7.61 7.80
N SER A 183 -2.88 8.71 7.11
CA SER A 183 -4.11 9.48 7.26
C SER A 183 -4.64 9.87 5.89
N TRP A 184 -5.96 9.72 5.72
CA TRP A 184 -6.64 10.28 4.56
C TRP A 184 -6.75 11.79 4.73
N ILE A 185 -6.13 12.50 3.80
CA ILE A 185 -6.18 13.97 3.71
C ILE A 185 -7.36 14.37 2.83
N TYR A 186 -7.60 13.58 1.78
CA TYR A 186 -8.79 13.67 0.94
C TYR A 186 -9.24 12.27 0.51
N PRO A 187 -10.54 11.91 0.60
CA PRO A 187 -11.63 12.69 1.20
C PRO A 187 -11.40 12.93 2.69
N GLU A 188 -11.91 14.05 3.22
CA GLU A 188 -11.82 14.32 4.66
C GLU A 188 -12.57 13.24 5.45
N PRO A 189 -12.02 12.77 6.59
CA PRO A 189 -12.76 11.94 7.51
C PRO A 189 -14.06 12.66 7.92
N PRO A 190 -15.21 11.96 7.98
CA PRO A 190 -16.44 12.58 8.44
C PRO A 190 -16.19 13.19 9.81
N ARG A 191 -16.47 14.50 9.95
CA ARG A 191 -16.33 15.19 11.24
C ARG A 191 -17.15 14.42 12.26
N GLN A 192 -16.48 13.75 13.18
CA GLN A 192 -17.16 13.26 14.37
C GLN A 192 -17.74 14.50 15.04
N PRO A 193 -19.05 14.56 15.33
CA PRO A 193 -19.56 15.59 16.21
C PRO A 193 -18.71 15.50 17.47
N LEU A 194 -18.10 16.64 17.88
CA LEU A 194 -17.50 16.75 19.21
C LEU A 194 -18.46 16.08 20.20
N PRO A 195 -17.99 15.22 21.13
CA PRO A 195 -18.87 14.67 22.14
C PRO A 195 -19.54 15.86 22.81
N TYR A 196 -20.83 15.98 22.52
CA TYR A 196 -21.68 17.08 22.91
C TYR A 196 -21.42 17.37 24.39
N ALA A 197 -20.78 18.51 24.67
CA ALA A 197 -20.95 19.12 25.97
C ALA A 197 -22.46 19.24 26.14
N MET A 198 -23.01 18.51 27.12
CA MET A 198 -24.43 18.53 27.42
C MET A 198 -24.91 19.98 27.46
N ASP A 199 -25.68 20.39 26.45
CA ASP A 199 -26.55 21.54 26.57
C ASP A 199 -28.00 21.06 26.48
N TRP A 200 -28.81 21.42 27.46
CA TRP A 200 -29.98 20.63 27.84
C TRP A 200 -31.30 21.09 27.23
N GLN A 201 -31.29 21.86 26.15
CA GLN A 201 -32.53 22.42 25.61
C GLN A 201 -32.47 22.54 24.11
N SER A 202 -33.09 21.59 23.40
CA SER A 202 -34.27 21.90 22.56
C SER A 202 -34.62 20.72 21.65
N ILE A 203 -35.68 20.04 22.07
CA ILE A 203 -36.53 19.19 21.23
C ILE A 203 -37.15 20.08 20.15
N LEU A 204 -37.02 19.73 18.86
CA LEU A 204 -38.13 19.61 17.91
C LEU A 204 -37.68 19.32 16.46
N ALA A 205 -38.46 18.43 15.83
CA ALA A 205 -38.64 18.19 14.39
C ALA A 205 -37.74 17.15 13.66
N LYS A 206 -38.31 15.94 13.52
CA LYS A 206 -38.13 14.98 12.40
C LYS A 206 -38.83 15.50 11.13
N PRO A 207 -38.76 14.84 9.94
CA PRO A 207 -37.80 13.85 9.39
C PRO A 207 -37.41 14.14 7.91
N LEU A 208 -36.62 13.27 7.25
CA LEU A 208 -36.96 12.63 5.94
C LEU A 208 -35.91 11.58 5.52
N VAL A 209 -36.39 10.56 4.80
CA VAL A 209 -35.80 9.25 4.50
C VAL A 209 -35.16 9.21 3.11
N ALA A 210 -34.05 8.47 2.93
CA ALA A 210 -33.71 7.81 1.66
C ALA A 210 -32.86 6.53 1.88
N LYS A 211 -33.09 5.51 1.05
CA LYS A 211 -32.89 4.04 1.24
C LYS A 211 -31.42 3.55 1.24
N PRO A 212 -31.10 2.42 1.91
CA PRO A 212 -29.79 1.76 1.81
C PRO A 212 -29.73 0.72 0.67
N GLN A 213 -28.71 0.80 -0.18
CA GLN A 213 -28.31 -0.27 -1.12
C GLN A 213 -27.33 -1.22 -0.42
N ALA A 214 -27.69 -2.50 -0.37
CA ALA A 214 -26.95 -3.58 0.30
C ALA A 214 -25.64 -3.94 -0.43
N LYS A 215 -24.53 -4.10 0.31
CA LYS A 215 -23.26 -4.64 -0.19
C LYS A 215 -23.03 -6.07 0.33
N CYS A 216 -22.44 -6.88 -0.55
CA CYS A 216 -22.40 -8.34 -0.56
C CYS A 216 -20.98 -8.85 -0.25
N LEU A 217 -20.87 -9.90 0.56
CA LEU A 217 -19.63 -10.43 1.16
C LEU A 217 -18.83 -11.29 0.16
N GLU A 218 -17.53 -11.05 0.05
CA GLU A 218 -16.57 -11.87 -0.73
C GLU A 218 -15.56 -12.53 0.21
N HIS A 219 -15.47 -13.86 0.16
CA HIS A 219 -14.58 -14.68 0.98
C HIS A 219 -13.33 -15.06 0.17
N ARG A 220 -12.15 -15.14 0.80
CA ARG A 220 -10.88 -15.47 0.13
C ARG A 220 -10.20 -16.65 0.82
N PHE A 221 -9.61 -17.53 0.00
CA PHE A 221 -8.98 -18.78 0.39
C PHE A 221 -7.63 -18.93 -0.33
N THR A 222 -6.69 -19.64 0.29
CA THR A 222 -5.39 -20.01 -0.28
C THR A 222 -5.40 -21.51 -0.56
N ILE A 223 -5.39 -21.91 -1.83
CA ILE A 223 -5.46 -23.32 -2.25
C ILE A 223 -4.24 -23.62 -3.11
N MET A 224 -3.42 -24.60 -2.72
CA MET A 224 -2.18 -24.98 -3.43
C MET A 224 -1.25 -23.77 -3.64
N GLY A 225 -1.09 -22.93 -2.62
CA GLY A 225 -0.31 -21.68 -2.67
C GLY A 225 -0.89 -20.57 -3.56
N MET A 226 -2.13 -20.68 -4.04
CA MET A 226 -2.76 -19.73 -4.95
C MET A 226 -4.07 -19.16 -4.39
N TRP A 227 -4.34 -17.89 -4.68
CA TRP A 227 -5.52 -17.20 -4.18
C TRP A 227 -6.78 -17.54 -4.98
N VAL A 228 -7.81 -17.97 -4.25
CA VAL A 228 -9.15 -18.26 -4.77
C VAL A 228 -10.16 -17.42 -3.98
N SER A 229 -10.94 -16.58 -4.66
CA SER A 229 -12.05 -15.85 -4.02
C SER A 229 -13.40 -16.47 -4.35
N ALA A 230 -14.31 -16.45 -3.39
CA ALA A 230 -15.68 -16.90 -3.52
C ALA A 230 -16.62 -15.79 -3.10
N ARG A 231 -17.46 -15.35 -4.04
CA ARG A 231 -18.41 -14.24 -3.86
C ARG A 231 -19.83 -14.78 -4.02
N GLU A 232 -20.69 -14.47 -3.06
CA GLU A 232 -22.12 -14.70 -3.26
C GLU A 232 -22.70 -13.67 -4.22
N LEU A 233 -23.52 -14.10 -5.16
CA LEU A 233 -24.22 -13.21 -6.07
C LEU A 233 -25.61 -12.87 -5.48
N PRO A 234 -26.20 -11.72 -5.84
CA PRO A 234 -27.56 -11.36 -5.41
C PRO A 234 -28.64 -12.41 -5.77
N THR A 235 -28.34 -13.31 -6.71
CA THR A 235 -29.19 -14.44 -7.12
C THR A 235 -29.08 -15.66 -6.20
N GLY A 236 -28.26 -15.59 -5.14
CA GLY A 236 -27.96 -16.70 -4.22
C GLY A 236 -26.94 -17.71 -4.77
N SER A 237 -26.46 -17.53 -6.00
CA SER A 237 -25.41 -18.36 -6.60
C SER A 237 -24.03 -17.94 -6.08
N ILE A 238 -23.02 -18.80 -6.18
CA ILE A 238 -21.66 -18.47 -5.74
C ILE A 238 -20.69 -18.43 -6.90
N ALA A 239 -19.95 -17.33 -7.01
CA ALA A 239 -18.91 -17.13 -8.02
C ALA A 239 -17.54 -17.36 -7.40
N VAL A 240 -16.83 -18.39 -7.87
CA VAL A 240 -15.48 -18.75 -7.43
C VAL A 240 -14.47 -18.37 -8.52
N ARG A 241 -13.46 -17.58 -8.16
CA ARG A 241 -12.43 -17.09 -9.08
C ARG A 241 -11.03 -17.42 -8.55
N SER A 242 -10.19 -18.02 -9.39
CA SER A 242 -8.76 -18.09 -9.14
C SER A 242 -8.08 -16.82 -9.66
N TRP A 243 -7.26 -16.18 -8.81
CA TRP A 243 -6.63 -14.89 -9.11
C TRP A 243 -5.38 -15.00 -9.97
N SER A 244 -4.85 -16.21 -10.13
CA SER A 244 -3.74 -16.51 -11.03
C SER A 244 -3.94 -17.87 -11.70
N PHE A 245 -3.62 -17.98 -12.98
CA PHE A 245 -3.93 -19.16 -13.77
C PHE A 245 -3.17 -20.39 -13.26
N ASN A 246 -3.91 -21.37 -12.71
CA ASN A 246 -3.36 -22.67 -12.33
C ASN A 246 -4.24 -23.79 -12.95
N PRO A 247 -3.67 -24.70 -13.77
CA PRO A 247 -4.42 -25.77 -14.40
C PRO A 247 -5.04 -26.76 -13.41
N GLN A 248 -4.41 -27.02 -12.26
CA GLN A 248 -4.93 -27.93 -11.23
C GLN A 248 -6.17 -27.37 -10.54
N ILE A 249 -6.16 -26.07 -10.19
CA ILE A 249 -7.33 -25.37 -9.63
C ILE A 249 -8.44 -25.27 -10.67
N THR A 250 -8.08 -25.08 -11.94
CA THR A 250 -9.06 -25.03 -13.04
C THR A 250 -9.75 -26.38 -13.23
N GLU A 251 -9.02 -27.50 -13.17
CA GLU A 251 -9.60 -28.84 -13.22
C GLU A 251 -10.44 -29.16 -11.98
N LEU A 252 -10.00 -28.74 -10.79
CA LEU A 252 -10.73 -28.88 -9.54
C LEU A 252 -12.11 -28.18 -9.62
N LEU A 253 -12.13 -26.91 -9.99
CA LEU A 253 -13.38 -26.14 -10.11
C LEU A 253 -14.27 -26.69 -11.25
N LYS A 254 -13.66 -27.17 -12.34
CA LYS A 254 -14.39 -27.85 -13.42
C LYS A 254 -15.03 -29.17 -12.95
N SER A 255 -14.35 -29.92 -12.08
CA SER A 255 -14.87 -31.15 -11.47
C SER A 255 -16.10 -30.85 -10.61
N TRP A 256 -16.00 -29.85 -9.73
CA TRP A 256 -17.12 -29.42 -8.89
C TRP A 256 -18.31 -28.95 -9.72
N ARG A 257 -18.07 -28.30 -10.87
CA ARG A 257 -19.15 -27.90 -11.77
C ARG A 257 -19.91 -29.11 -12.30
N ASN A 258 -19.20 -30.19 -12.64
CA ASN A 258 -19.83 -31.42 -13.16
C ASN A 258 -20.63 -32.15 -12.09
N GLU A 259 -20.19 -32.09 -10.84
CA GLU A 259 -20.81 -32.78 -9.69
C GLU A 259 -21.98 -31.99 -9.09
N LEU A 260 -21.79 -30.69 -8.87
CA LEU A 260 -22.70 -29.82 -8.13
C LEU A 260 -23.61 -28.96 -9.03
N GLY A 261 -23.29 -28.90 -10.32
CA GLY A 261 -23.97 -28.05 -11.30
C GLY A 261 -23.52 -26.60 -11.24
N GLY A 262 -23.21 -26.03 -12.40
CA GLY A 262 -22.79 -24.65 -12.55
C GLY A 262 -22.34 -24.34 -13.97
N GLU A 263 -21.84 -23.12 -14.18
CA GLU A 263 -21.35 -22.65 -15.46
C GLU A 263 -20.05 -21.86 -15.31
N TYR A 264 -19.25 -21.83 -16.38
CA TYR A 264 -18.05 -20.99 -16.42
C TYR A 264 -18.38 -19.71 -17.17
N ASN A 265 -18.06 -18.56 -16.57
CA ASN A 265 -18.23 -17.27 -17.23
C ASN A 265 -16.88 -16.79 -17.81
N PRO A 266 -16.72 -16.80 -19.15
CA PRO A 266 -15.45 -16.45 -19.79
C PRO A 266 -15.10 -14.96 -19.68
N LYS A 267 -16.09 -14.07 -19.51
CA LYS A 267 -15.88 -12.62 -19.42
C LYS A 267 -15.16 -12.23 -18.12
N PHE A 268 -15.54 -12.85 -17.01
CA PHE A 268 -14.99 -12.56 -15.68
C PHE A 268 -14.03 -13.64 -15.16
N LYS A 269 -13.79 -14.67 -15.98
CA LYS A 269 -12.93 -15.82 -15.69
C LYS A 269 -13.24 -16.46 -14.33
N ASN A 270 -14.52 -16.59 -14.00
CA ASN A 270 -15.00 -17.18 -12.75
C ASN A 270 -15.99 -18.33 -12.99
N TRP A 271 -16.06 -19.23 -12.03
CA TRP A 271 -16.94 -20.39 -12.01
C TRP A 271 -18.16 -20.06 -11.16
N ILE A 272 -19.35 -20.18 -11.72
CA ILE A 272 -20.61 -19.88 -11.03
C ILE A 272 -21.30 -21.19 -10.70
N TYR A 273 -21.57 -21.42 -9.41
CA TYR A 273 -22.31 -22.58 -8.91
C TYR A 273 -23.69 -22.15 -8.44
N TYR A 274 -24.68 -23.00 -8.66
CA TYR A 274 -26.07 -22.71 -8.35
C TYR A 274 -26.31 -22.57 -6.83
N PRO A 275 -27.40 -21.88 -6.41
CA PRO A 275 -27.65 -21.59 -5.00
C PRO A 275 -27.72 -22.83 -4.11
N ARG A 276 -28.29 -23.92 -4.63
CA ARG A 276 -28.42 -25.21 -3.93
C ARG A 276 -27.07 -25.84 -3.54
N SER A 277 -25.99 -25.44 -4.21
CA SER A 277 -24.66 -26.01 -4.04
C SER A 277 -23.70 -25.05 -3.33
N ARG A 278 -24.17 -23.86 -2.94
CA ARG A 278 -23.37 -22.77 -2.37
C ARG A 278 -22.63 -23.18 -1.11
N GLU A 279 -23.35 -23.73 -0.14
CA GLU A 279 -22.79 -24.09 1.17
C GLU A 279 -21.75 -25.21 1.03
N GLU A 280 -22.02 -26.17 0.15
CA GLU A 280 -21.09 -27.25 -0.16
C GLU A 280 -19.79 -26.72 -0.81
N VAL A 281 -19.89 -25.78 -1.76
CA VAL A 281 -18.72 -25.14 -2.38
C VAL A 281 -17.91 -24.35 -1.35
N LEU A 282 -18.55 -23.58 -0.48
CA LEU A 282 -17.86 -22.84 0.59
C LEU A 282 -17.15 -23.77 1.58
N ASN A 283 -17.78 -24.88 1.97
CA ASN A 283 -17.18 -25.85 2.86
C ASN A 283 -15.97 -26.54 2.22
N ARG A 284 -16.05 -26.92 0.95
CA ARG A 284 -14.90 -27.50 0.22
C ARG A 284 -13.75 -26.50 0.09
N LEU A 285 -14.03 -25.22 -0.16
CA LEU A 285 -13.00 -24.17 -0.19
C LEU A 285 -12.33 -23.99 1.18
N LYS A 286 -13.11 -24.01 2.27
CA LYS A 286 -12.58 -23.95 3.64
C LYS A 286 -11.71 -25.16 3.99
N GLN A 287 -12.06 -26.36 3.53
CA GLN A 287 -11.26 -27.57 3.77
C GLN A 287 -9.93 -27.60 3.01
N LEU A 288 -9.88 -26.92 1.87
CA LEU A 288 -8.68 -26.81 1.04
C LEU A 288 -7.85 -25.56 1.36
N ASP A 289 -8.33 -24.71 2.26
CA ASP A 289 -7.63 -23.49 2.65
C ASP A 289 -6.38 -23.86 3.44
N GLU A 290 -5.22 -23.51 2.88
CA GLU A 290 -3.90 -23.66 3.49
C GLU A 290 -3.57 -22.46 4.41
N ALA A 291 -4.45 -21.46 4.49
CA ALA A 291 -4.31 -20.35 5.40
C ALA A 291 -4.48 -20.82 6.86
N PRO A 292 -3.53 -20.51 7.77
CA PRO A 292 -3.70 -20.74 9.21
C PRO A 292 -4.73 -19.79 9.83
#